data_AF-X1LIQ6-F1
#
_entry.id   AF-X1LIQ6-F1
#
_cell.length_a   1.000
_cell.length_b   1.000
_cell.length_c   1.000
_cell.angle_alpha   90.00
_cell.angle_beta   90.00
_cell.angle_gamma   90.00
#
_symmetry.space_group_name_H-M   'P 1'
#
loop_
_entity.id
_entity.type
_entity.pdbx_description
1 polymer ?
#
loop_
_entity_poly.entity_id
_entity_poly.type
_entity_poly.pdbx_seq_one_letter_code
_entity_poly.pdbx_strand_id
1 'polypeptide(L)'
;DTTMPVAMATTLRKLLTGELLTLASRQQLIDWMEADKVAGPLLRSALPAGWFIADKSGAGERGSRGIIAALGPDGKPSRIVVIY
;
A
#
# COMPACT_ATOMS: atom_id res chain seq x y z
N ASP A 1 10.90 16.14 -2.15
CA ASP A 1 10.99 14.86 -1.43
C ASP A 1 10.92 13.74 -2.47
N THR A 2 11.81 12.75 -2.39
CA THR A 2 11.99 11.69 -3.41
C THR A 2 12.36 10.37 -2.75
N THR A 3 11.96 9.26 -3.34
CA THR A 3 12.33 7.90 -2.89
C THR A 3 12.63 7.00 -4.09
N MET A 4 13.15 5.80 -3.83
CA MET A 4 13.32 4.73 -4.82
C MET A 4 12.29 3.62 -4.57
N PRO A 5 11.76 2.93 -5.61
CA PRO A 5 10.78 1.86 -5.42
C PRO A 5 11.21 0.82 -4.39
N VAL A 6 12.47 0.39 -4.43
CA VAL A 6 13.02 -0.60 -3.48
C VAL A 6 13.09 -0.06 -2.04
N ALA A 7 13.42 1.22 -1.87
CA ALA A 7 13.48 1.85 -0.55
C ALA A 7 12.08 1.96 0.06
N MET A 8 11.10 2.43 -0.71
CA MET A 8 9.71 2.53 -0.26
C MET A 8 9.11 1.15 0.06
N ALA A 9 9.30 0.16 -0.82
CA ALA A 9 8.80 -1.20 -0.59
C ALA A 9 9.41 -1.81 0.69
N THR A 10 10.70 -1.59 0.91
CA THR A 10 11.41 -2.09 2.10
C THR A 10 10.91 -1.41 3.38
N THR A 11 10.74 -0.09 3.36
CA THR A 11 10.22 0.67 4.52
C THR A 11 8.78 0.29 4.82
N LEU A 12 7.92 0.21 3.81
CA LEU A 12 6.52 -0.20 3.98
C LEU A 12 6.44 -1.59 4.59
N ARG A 13 7.25 -2.56 4.12
CA ARG A 13 7.32 -3.90 4.73
C ARG A 13 7.66 -3.84 6.21
N LYS A 14 8.67 -3.04 6.59
CA LYS A 14 9.09 -2.91 7.99
C LYS A 14 8.00 -2.30 8.87
N LEU A 15 7.23 -1.32 8.36
CA LEU A 15 6.11 -0.73 9.08
C LEU A 15 4.94 -1.71 9.25
N LEU A 16 4.60 -2.45 8.19
CA LEU A 16 3.42 -3.31 8.16
C LEU A 16 3.65 -4.71 8.76
N THR A 17 4.88 -5.20 8.87
CA THR A 17 5.14 -6.55 9.41
C THR A 17 6.34 -6.64 10.34
N GLY A 18 7.17 -5.61 10.43
CA GLY A 18 8.37 -5.57 11.28
C GLY A 18 8.12 -4.90 12.64
N GLU A 19 9.11 -4.95 13.51
CA GLU A 19 8.97 -4.53 14.92
C GLU A 19 9.10 -3.00 15.15
N LEU A 20 9.07 -2.20 14.09
CA LEU A 20 9.17 -0.74 14.20
C LEU A 20 7.95 -0.11 14.88
N LEU A 21 6.79 -0.76 14.73
CA LEU A 21 5.53 -0.34 15.33
C LEU A 21 5.04 -1.45 16.27
N THR A 22 4.32 -1.04 17.32
CA THR A 22 3.55 -1.98 18.13
C THR A 22 2.54 -2.72 17.25
N LEU A 23 2.09 -3.90 17.68
CA LEU A 23 1.09 -4.67 16.93
C LEU A 23 -0.18 -3.85 16.66
N ALA A 24 -0.66 -3.09 17.66
CA ALA A 24 -1.83 -2.23 17.52
C ALA A 24 -1.61 -1.10 16.50
N SER A 25 -0.45 -0.43 16.53
CA SER A 25 -0.12 0.64 15.58
C SER A 25 0.06 0.12 14.15
N ARG A 26 0.63 -1.07 13.99
CA ARG A 26 0.73 -1.74 12.70
C ARG A 26 -0.64 -2.06 12.13
N GLN A 27 -1.53 -2.64 12.93
CA GLN A 27 -2.90 -2.94 12.49
C GLN A 27 -3.64 -1.65 12.12
N GLN A 28 -3.53 -0.60 12.94
CA GLN A 28 -4.15 0.69 12.65
C GLN A 28 -3.68 1.29 11.32
N LEU A 29 -2.39 1.15 11.00
CA LEU A 29 -1.84 1.61 9.72
C LEU A 29 -2.42 0.81 8.55
N ILE A 30 -2.51 -0.52 8.68
CA ILE A 30 -3.14 -1.38 7.68
C ILE A 30 -4.61 -0.98 7.49
N ASP A 31 -5.37 -0.80 8.57
CA ASP A 31 -6.79 -0.47 8.53
C ASP A 31 -7.05 0.87 7.81
N TRP A 32 -6.22 1.88 8.07
CA TRP A 32 -6.32 3.16 7.36
C TRP A 32 -6.02 3.04 5.87
N MET A 33 -5.01 2.26 5.51
CA MET A 33 -4.64 2.02 4.11
C MET A 33 -5.69 1.15 3.39
N GLU A 34 -6.29 0.18 4.06
CA GLU A 34 -7.39 -0.64 3.52
C GLU A 34 -8.62 0.22 3.24
N ALA A 35 -8.92 1.15 4.14
CA ALA A 35 -10.04 2.09 4.03
C ALA A 35 -9.83 3.22 3.01
N ASP A 36 -8.73 3.26 2.24
CA ASP A 36 -8.47 4.33 1.26
C ASP A 36 -9.65 4.53 0.29
N LYS A 37 -10.01 5.79 0.07
CA LYS A 37 -11.17 6.21 -0.74
C LYS A 37 -10.78 6.84 -2.08
N VAL A 38 -9.50 7.15 -2.30
CA VAL A 38 -9.07 7.97 -3.45
C VAL A 38 -8.21 7.22 -4.47
N ALA A 39 -7.90 5.93 -4.24
CA ALA A 39 -7.10 5.10 -5.12
C ALA A 39 -7.90 4.19 -6.08
N GLY A 40 -9.24 4.32 -6.11
CA GLY A 40 -10.16 3.45 -6.86
C GLY A 40 -9.76 3.19 -8.32
N PRO A 41 -9.42 4.21 -9.13
CA PRO A 41 -9.03 4.03 -10.53
C PRO A 41 -7.65 3.36 -10.77
N LEU A 42 -6.90 3.01 -9.72
CA LEU A 42 -5.58 2.39 -9.82
C LEU A 42 -5.67 0.88 -9.60
N LEU A 43 -4.82 0.30 -8.73
CA LEU A 43 -4.77 -1.15 -8.51
C LEU A 43 -6.14 -1.73 -8.11
N ARG A 44 -6.92 -1.01 -7.30
CA ARG A 44 -8.27 -1.41 -6.87
C ARG A 44 -9.22 -1.73 -8.03
N SER A 45 -9.06 -1.07 -9.18
CA SER A 45 -9.90 -1.32 -10.36
C SER A 45 -9.65 -2.66 -11.04
N ALA A 46 -8.48 -3.27 -10.80
CA ALA A 46 -8.04 -4.51 -11.45
C ALA A 46 -8.02 -5.71 -10.49
N LEU A 47 -8.40 -5.53 -9.23
CA LEU A 47 -8.37 -6.62 -8.25
C LEU A 47 -9.55 -7.58 -8.43
N PRO A 48 -9.30 -8.89 -8.45
CA PRO A 48 -10.37 -9.89 -8.38
C PRO A 48 -11.15 -9.79 -7.07
N ALA A 49 -12.38 -10.29 -7.08
CA ALA A 49 -13.18 -10.42 -5.86
C ALA A 49 -12.46 -11.26 -4.79
N GLY A 50 -12.63 -10.89 -3.52
CA GLY A 50 -12.00 -11.58 -2.38
C GLY A 50 -10.52 -11.24 -2.14
N TRP A 51 -9.91 -10.40 -2.98
CA TRP A 51 -8.57 -9.89 -2.71
C TRP A 51 -8.58 -8.83 -1.62
N PHE A 52 -7.53 -8.88 -0.80
CA PHE A 52 -7.20 -7.83 0.14
C PHE A 52 -6.32 -6.77 -0.52
N ILE A 53 -6.54 -5.50 -0.17
CA ILE A 53 -5.63 -4.41 -0.51
C ILE A 53 -5.63 -3.32 0.57
N ALA A 54 -4.44 -2.95 1.00
CA ALA A 54 -4.16 -1.76 1.78
C ALA A 54 -3.20 -0.89 0.96
N ASP A 55 -3.66 0.28 0.49
CA ASP A 55 -2.92 1.11 -0.46
C ASP A 55 -2.91 2.60 -0.12
N LYS A 56 -2.03 3.33 -0.80
CA LYS A 56 -2.02 4.79 -0.82
C LYS A 56 -1.52 5.30 -2.16
N SER A 57 -2.36 6.11 -2.82
CA SER A 57 -1.99 6.79 -4.07
C SER A 57 -1.37 8.17 -3.84
N GLY A 58 -0.50 8.61 -4.75
CA GLY A 58 0.02 9.99 -4.84
C GLY A 58 -0.11 10.54 -6.25
N ALA A 59 -0.37 11.85 -6.39
CA ALA A 59 -0.34 12.58 -7.65
C ALA A 59 0.40 13.91 -7.41
N GLY A 60 1.08 14.41 -8.46
CA GLY A 60 1.78 15.67 -8.40
C GLY A 60 1.90 16.33 -9.77
N GLU A 61 2.66 17.42 -9.83
CA GLU A 61 2.91 18.15 -11.07
C GLU A 61 3.69 17.32 -12.09
N ARG A 62 3.73 17.83 -13.33
CA ARG A 62 4.52 17.25 -14.44
C ARG A 62 4.20 15.78 -14.72
N GLY A 63 2.95 15.38 -14.50
CA GLY A 63 2.47 14.01 -14.77
C GLY A 63 2.86 12.97 -13.72
N SER A 64 3.37 13.38 -12.55
CA SER A 64 3.79 12.45 -11.50
C SER A 64 2.60 11.70 -10.92
N ARG A 65 2.64 10.35 -10.92
CA ARG A 65 1.58 9.49 -10.36
C ARG A 65 2.19 8.25 -9.73
N GLY A 66 1.83 7.94 -8.49
CA GLY A 66 2.34 6.74 -7.82
C GLY A 66 1.33 6.04 -6.94
N ILE A 67 1.63 4.80 -6.60
CA ILE A 67 0.87 4.00 -5.65
C ILE A 67 1.79 3.02 -4.91
N ILE A 68 1.55 2.84 -3.62
CA ILE A 68 2.11 1.77 -2.81
C ILE A 68 0.98 0.91 -2.27
N ALA A 69 1.16 -0.40 -2.23
CA ALA A 69 0.13 -1.31 -1.77
C ALA A 69 0.71 -2.56 -1.11
N ALA A 70 0.02 -3.06 -0.08
CA ALA A 70 0.10 -4.44 0.37
C ALA A 70 -1.18 -5.17 -0.11
N LEU A 71 -1.03 -6.27 -0.84
CA LEU A 71 -2.16 -6.97 -1.46
C LEU A 71 -1.95 -8.49 -1.54
N GLY A 72 -3.04 -9.22 -1.73
CA GLY A 72 -3.04 -10.68 -1.91
C GLY A 72 -4.44 -11.30 -1.97
N PRO A 73 -4.53 -12.58 -2.37
CA PRO A 73 -5.80 -13.32 -2.40
C PRO A 73 -6.31 -13.66 -0.99
N ASP A 74 -7.51 -14.23 -0.93
CA ASP A 74 -8.11 -14.81 0.28
C ASP A 74 -8.17 -13.87 1.48
N GLY A 75 -8.42 -12.58 1.22
CA GLY A 75 -8.54 -11.56 2.25
C GLY A 75 -7.25 -11.28 3.03
N LYS A 76 -6.06 -11.66 2.52
CA LYS A 76 -4.78 -11.45 3.23
C LYS A 76 -3.70 -10.84 2.34
N PRO A 77 -2.93 -9.85 2.83
CA PRO A 77 -1.78 -9.34 2.10
C PRO A 77 -0.65 -10.37 2.08
N SER A 78 -0.06 -10.61 0.91
CA SER A 78 1.12 -11.50 0.75
C SER A 78 2.28 -10.84 0.02
N ARG A 79 2.05 -9.72 -0.67
CA ARG A 79 3.05 -8.99 -1.45
C ARG A 79 2.93 -7.48 -1.26
N ILE A 80 4.04 -6.80 -1.48
CA ILE A 80 4.11 -5.33 -1.58
C ILE A 80 4.40 -4.94 -3.03
N VAL A 81 3.67 -3.95 -3.53
CA VAL A 81 3.84 -3.35 -4.85
C VAL A 81 4.05 -1.85 -4.70
N VAL A 82 4.98 -1.30 -5.48
CA VAL A 82 5.30 0.13 -5.53
C VAL A 82 5.47 0.53 -7.00
N ILE A 83 4.75 1.56 -7.45
CA ILE A 83 4.78 2.10 -8.81
C ILE A 83 4.85 3.63 -8.73
N TYR A 84 5.66 4.27 -9.58
CA TYR A 84 5.79 5.72 -9.78
C TYR A 84 5.74 6.07 -11.27
#